data_AF-A0A3A4Z9J8-F1
#
_entry.id   AF-A0A3A4Z9J8-F1
#
_cell.length_a   1.000
_cell.length_b   1.000
_cell.length_c   1.000
_cell.angle_alpha   90.00
_cell.angle_beta   90.00
_cell.angle_gamma   90.00
#
_symmetry.space_group_name_H-M   'P 1'
#
loop_
_entity.id
_entity.type
_entity.pdbx_description
1 polymer ?
#
loop_
_entity_poly.entity_id
_entity_poly.type
_entity_poly.pdbx_seq_one_letter_code
_entity_poly.pdbx_strand_id
1 'polypeptide(L)'
;MTTDGGCILNSIEHMDFSAKVRWRMRCDRNPLFLILQDKYSVREFARAKEVPTAKLLFVTDKPEEIPFDYLPPHYFIKATHGSGWNILCFNKEHYYYGHGDNFLNKNGSLLIFESASNYLISKYRVIDICKKWLKTTYSIKEWAYQFINPKIIVEELLFSPFENILFNYSLFTFNGQVKAIRLDSVPFMKYLDGFLFDTNWNVMAPVKEKGLSRSFLPQKPDRLGELLDMAGRLGENIDFVRVDLYDTSRGIVLGEMTIYPDAGAVDSPVS
;
A
#
# COMPACT_ATOMS: atom_id res chain seq x y z
N MET A 1 -21.88 -36.30 2.35
CA MET A 1 -20.90 -35.97 3.41
C MET A 1 -20.27 -34.65 3.04
N THR A 2 -20.91 -33.55 3.44
CA THR A 2 -20.43 -32.19 3.29
C THR A 2 -19.38 -31.96 4.37
N THR A 3 -18.12 -31.80 3.99
CA THR A 3 -17.10 -31.27 4.91
C THR A 3 -17.29 -29.76 4.98
N ASP A 4 -18.31 -29.33 5.72
CA ASP A 4 -18.34 -27.98 6.29
C ASP A 4 -17.21 -27.93 7.32
N GLY A 5 -16.03 -27.56 6.85
CA GLY A 5 -14.88 -27.20 7.68
C GLY A 5 -15.19 -25.89 8.40
N GLY A 6 -16.12 -25.94 9.35
CA GLY A 6 -16.53 -24.84 10.19
C GLY A 6 -15.32 -24.24 10.86
N CYS A 7 -15.02 -22.99 10.51
CA CYS A 7 -14.01 -22.21 11.19
C CYS A 7 -14.54 -21.97 12.61
N ILE A 8 -14.00 -22.70 13.59
CA ILE A 8 -14.47 -22.69 14.97
C ILE A 8 -14.33 -21.24 15.50
N LEU A 9 -15.46 -20.56 15.69
CA LEU A 9 -15.56 -19.19 16.19
C LEU A 9 -15.01 -19.04 17.62
N ASN A 10 -14.92 -20.13 18.38
CA ASN A 10 -14.69 -20.13 19.83
C ASN A 10 -13.25 -19.80 20.28
N SER A 11 -12.36 -19.24 19.43
CA SER A 11 -10.99 -18.91 19.86
C SER A 11 -10.40 -17.59 19.34
N ILE A 12 -11.17 -16.73 18.65
CA ILE A 12 -10.65 -15.46 18.10
C ILE A 12 -10.14 -14.52 19.21
N GLU A 13 -10.76 -14.53 20.40
CA GLU A 13 -10.37 -13.65 21.52
C GLU A 13 -8.93 -13.88 22.00
N HIS A 14 -8.40 -15.11 21.89
CA HIS A 14 -7.05 -15.48 22.32
C HIS A 14 -6.02 -15.50 21.19
N MET A 15 -6.39 -15.10 19.97
CA MET A 15 -5.48 -15.02 18.84
C MET A 15 -4.66 -13.73 18.87
N ASP A 16 -3.38 -13.86 18.55
CA ASP A 16 -2.55 -12.72 18.15
C ASP A 16 -3.11 -12.04 16.90
N PHE A 17 -2.69 -10.80 16.64
CA PHE A 17 -3.26 -10.02 15.55
C PHE A 17 -2.98 -10.66 14.18
N SER A 18 -1.79 -11.19 13.95
CA SER A 18 -1.44 -11.90 12.71
C SER A 18 -2.31 -13.15 12.48
N ALA A 19 -2.69 -13.87 13.54
CA ALA A 19 -3.61 -14.99 13.51
C ALA A 19 -5.03 -14.54 13.14
N LYS A 20 -5.48 -13.38 13.63
CA LYS A 20 -6.76 -12.77 13.21
C LYS A 20 -6.75 -12.40 11.73
N VAL A 21 -5.65 -11.89 11.18
CA VAL A 21 -5.51 -11.64 9.74
C VAL A 21 -5.60 -12.94 8.94
N ARG A 22 -4.89 -14.00 9.37
CA ARG A 22 -4.96 -15.33 8.71
C ARG A 22 -6.37 -15.95 8.81
N TRP A 23 -7.06 -15.75 9.94
CA TRP A 23 -8.46 -16.16 10.09
C TRP A 23 -9.35 -15.41 9.10
N ARG A 24 -9.18 -14.10 8.95
CA ARG A 24 -9.92 -13.27 7.98
C ARG A 24 -9.73 -13.77 6.54
N MET A 25 -8.49 -14.07 6.16
CA MET A 25 -8.17 -14.67 4.86
C MET A 25 -8.86 -16.03 4.65
N ARG A 26 -9.03 -16.82 5.71
CA ARG A 26 -9.61 -18.17 5.59
C ARG A 26 -11.12 -18.21 5.71
N CYS A 27 -11.72 -17.34 6.52
CA CYS A 27 -13.08 -17.56 7.03
C CYS A 27 -14.01 -16.37 6.83
N ASP A 28 -13.50 -15.14 6.87
CA ASP A 28 -14.32 -13.95 6.64
C ASP A 28 -14.55 -13.75 5.14
N ARG A 29 -15.81 -13.55 4.74
CA ARG A 29 -16.24 -13.35 3.35
C ARG A 29 -16.96 -12.03 3.15
N ASN A 30 -16.66 -11.03 3.98
CA ASN A 30 -17.22 -9.69 3.84
C ASN A 30 -16.95 -9.13 2.43
N PRO A 31 -18.00 -8.82 1.63
CA PRO A 31 -17.82 -8.34 0.26
C PRO A 31 -17.13 -6.98 0.18
N LEU A 32 -17.11 -6.21 1.27
CA LEU A 32 -16.36 -4.95 1.35
C LEU A 32 -14.87 -5.14 1.06
N PHE A 33 -14.31 -6.32 1.34
CA PHE A 33 -12.88 -6.58 1.12
C PHE A 33 -12.49 -6.50 -0.36
N LEU A 34 -13.39 -6.81 -1.29
CA LEU A 34 -13.12 -6.63 -2.72
C LEU A 34 -12.89 -5.16 -3.05
N ILE A 35 -13.68 -4.27 -2.44
CA ILE A 35 -13.60 -2.82 -2.65
C ILE A 35 -12.32 -2.27 -2.03
N LEU A 36 -12.00 -2.67 -0.79
CA LEU A 36 -10.84 -2.15 -0.07
C LEU A 36 -9.50 -2.59 -0.70
N GLN A 37 -9.41 -3.84 -1.17
CA GLN A 37 -8.19 -4.38 -1.79
C GLN A 37 -7.99 -3.92 -3.26
N ASP A 38 -9.04 -3.45 -3.94
CA ASP A 38 -8.99 -3.02 -5.34
C ASP A 38 -8.57 -1.55 -5.45
N LYS A 39 -7.36 -1.31 -5.97
CA LYS A 39 -6.80 0.04 -6.13
C LYS A 39 -7.65 0.95 -7.03
N TYR A 40 -8.58 0.41 -7.81
CA TYR A 40 -9.53 1.23 -8.58
C TYR A 40 -10.78 1.57 -7.79
N SER A 41 -11.56 0.57 -7.32
CA SER A 41 -12.82 0.85 -6.63
C SER A 41 -12.66 1.49 -5.24
N VAL A 42 -11.54 1.28 -4.55
CA VAL A 42 -11.23 1.97 -3.27
C VAL A 42 -11.23 3.49 -3.41
N ARG A 43 -11.03 4.02 -4.63
CA ARG A 43 -10.99 5.45 -4.90
C ARG A 43 -12.36 6.11 -4.75
N GLU A 44 -13.43 5.42 -5.16
CA GLU A 44 -14.81 5.88 -4.93
C GLU A 44 -15.18 5.78 -3.45
N PHE A 45 -14.73 4.73 -2.76
CA PHE A 45 -14.88 4.61 -1.31
C PHE A 45 -14.21 5.79 -0.59
N ALA A 46 -12.98 6.13 -0.96
CA ALA A 46 -12.24 7.26 -0.39
C ALA A 46 -12.91 8.60 -0.70
N ARG A 47 -13.41 8.79 -1.93
CA ARG A 47 -14.15 9.99 -2.33
C ARG A 47 -15.40 10.19 -1.48
N ALA A 48 -16.15 9.13 -1.19
CA ALA A 48 -17.33 9.18 -0.31
C ALA A 48 -17.00 9.54 1.14
N LYS A 49 -15.75 9.34 1.56
CA LYS A 49 -15.20 9.74 2.86
C LYS A 49 -14.43 11.06 2.81
N GLU A 50 -14.46 11.77 1.69
CA GLU A 50 -13.75 13.04 1.47
C GLU A 50 -12.23 12.91 1.68
N VAL A 51 -11.66 11.77 1.30
CA VAL A 51 -10.20 11.53 1.31
C VAL A 51 -9.65 11.58 -0.12
N PRO A 52 -8.70 12.48 -0.43
CA PRO A 52 -8.10 12.57 -1.75
C PRO A 52 -7.31 11.32 -2.15
N THR A 53 -7.22 11.06 -3.44
CA THR A 53 -6.37 10.01 -4.03
C THR A 53 -5.45 10.63 -5.09
N ALA A 54 -4.39 9.92 -5.50
CA ALA A 54 -3.61 10.31 -6.67
C ALA A 54 -4.51 10.43 -7.91
N LYS A 55 -4.38 11.48 -8.73
CA LYS A 55 -5.21 11.72 -9.91
C LYS A 55 -5.11 10.56 -10.88
N LEU A 56 -6.26 9.99 -11.23
CA LEU A 56 -6.34 8.97 -12.27
C LEU A 56 -6.19 9.63 -13.65
N LEU A 57 -5.21 9.16 -14.41
CA LEU A 57 -4.90 9.64 -15.76
C LEU A 57 -5.50 8.72 -16.83
N PHE A 58 -5.56 7.42 -16.57
CA PHE A 58 -6.12 6.43 -17.48
C PHE A 58 -6.52 5.14 -16.73
N VAL A 59 -7.47 4.39 -17.27
CA VAL A 59 -7.84 3.06 -16.78
C VAL A 59 -8.20 2.16 -17.97
N THR A 60 -7.73 0.92 -17.97
CA THR A 60 -8.01 -0.02 -19.05
C THR A 60 -7.87 -1.48 -18.60
N ASP A 61 -8.53 -2.39 -19.31
CA ASP A 61 -8.26 -3.83 -19.30
C ASP A 61 -7.55 -4.32 -20.58
N LYS A 62 -7.19 -3.38 -21.47
CA LYS A 62 -6.45 -3.58 -22.73
C LYS A 62 -5.21 -2.68 -22.72
N PRO A 63 -4.07 -3.17 -22.21
CA PRO A 63 -2.86 -2.34 -22.03
C PRO A 63 -2.33 -1.68 -23.32
N GLU A 64 -2.66 -2.21 -24.50
CA GLU A 64 -2.39 -1.61 -25.80
C GLU A 64 -3.07 -0.25 -26.04
N GLU A 65 -4.14 0.07 -25.31
CA GLU A 65 -4.87 1.33 -25.42
C GLU A 65 -4.22 2.46 -24.58
N ILE A 66 -3.17 2.16 -23.80
CA ILE A 66 -2.50 3.17 -22.97
C ILE A 66 -1.94 4.29 -23.85
N PRO A 67 -2.37 5.56 -23.67
CA PRO A 67 -2.01 6.66 -24.57
C PRO A 67 -0.65 7.27 -24.18
N PHE A 68 0.43 6.49 -24.28
CA PHE A 68 1.78 6.86 -23.81
C PHE A 68 2.26 8.24 -24.26
N ASP A 69 1.88 8.66 -25.47
CA ASP A 69 2.33 9.93 -26.06
C ASP A 69 1.61 11.14 -25.47
N TYR A 70 0.38 10.95 -24.97
CA TYR A 70 -0.47 12.01 -24.41
C TYR A 70 -0.42 12.10 -22.88
N LEU A 71 0.13 11.08 -22.21
CA LEU A 71 0.34 11.11 -20.76
C LEU A 71 1.39 12.17 -20.36
N PRO A 72 1.36 12.70 -19.12
CA PRO A 72 2.41 13.61 -18.63
C PRO A 72 3.80 12.96 -18.63
N PRO A 73 4.88 13.72 -18.41
CA PRO A 73 6.24 13.18 -18.36
C PRO A 73 6.49 12.19 -17.22
N HIS A 74 5.67 12.22 -16.17
CA HIS A 74 5.80 11.36 -14.99
C HIS A 74 4.45 10.79 -14.56
N TYR A 75 4.40 9.49 -14.29
CA TYR A 75 3.19 8.78 -13.81
C TYR A 75 3.56 7.39 -13.29
N PHE A 76 2.62 6.76 -12.59
CA PHE A 76 2.67 5.35 -12.23
C PHE A 76 1.65 4.53 -13.02
N ILE A 77 2.04 3.34 -13.45
CA ILE A 77 1.14 2.31 -13.96
C ILE A 77 1.05 1.21 -12.90
N LYS A 78 -0.18 0.83 -12.53
CA LYS A 78 -0.43 -0.20 -11.52
C LYS A 78 -1.50 -1.18 -12.00
N ALA A 79 -1.33 -2.46 -11.65
CA ALA A 79 -2.46 -3.39 -11.67
C ALA A 79 -3.27 -3.25 -10.39
N THR A 80 -4.59 -3.33 -10.48
CA THR A 80 -5.47 -2.96 -9.37
C THR A 80 -5.64 -4.06 -8.32
N HIS A 81 -5.37 -5.31 -8.69
CA HIS A 81 -5.67 -6.53 -7.96
C HIS A 81 -4.40 -7.25 -7.45
N GLY A 82 -3.42 -6.50 -6.96
CA GLY A 82 -2.22 -7.11 -6.38
C GLY A 82 -1.28 -6.11 -5.72
N SER A 83 -0.13 -6.60 -5.27
CA SER A 83 0.94 -5.81 -4.65
C SER A 83 2.24 -5.93 -5.43
N GLY A 84 3.05 -4.86 -5.40
CA GLY A 84 4.32 -4.78 -6.13
C GLY A 84 4.19 -4.72 -7.66
N TRP A 85 2.97 -4.68 -8.20
CA TRP A 85 2.73 -4.58 -9.64
C TRP A 85 2.69 -3.13 -10.08
N ASN A 86 3.87 -2.51 -10.05
CA ASN A 86 4.07 -1.10 -10.34
C ASN A 86 5.13 -0.92 -11.44
N ILE A 87 4.86 -0.01 -12.37
CA ILE A 87 5.81 0.53 -13.34
C ILE A 87 5.83 2.05 -13.16
N LEU A 88 7.03 2.59 -13.03
CA LEU A 88 7.25 4.03 -12.96
C LEU A 88 7.50 4.56 -14.37
N CYS A 89 6.86 5.66 -14.74
CA CYS A 89 7.32 6.51 -15.83
C CYS A 89 7.92 7.79 -15.28
N PHE A 90 9.13 8.13 -15.72
CA PHE A 90 9.79 9.38 -15.36
C PHE A 90 10.54 9.92 -16.57
N ASN A 91 10.38 11.21 -16.88
CA ASN A 91 10.93 11.83 -18.09
C ASN A 91 10.61 11.03 -19.36
N LYS A 92 9.39 10.48 -19.46
CA LYS A 92 8.91 9.64 -20.58
C LYS A 92 9.62 8.29 -20.75
N GLU A 93 10.52 7.92 -19.84
CA GLU A 93 11.12 6.59 -19.76
C GLU A 93 10.36 5.71 -18.78
N HIS A 94 10.37 4.39 -19.00
CA HIS A 94 9.62 3.42 -18.19
C HIS A 94 10.53 2.48 -17.44
N TYR A 95 10.20 2.25 -16.18
CA TYR A 95 11.02 1.49 -15.26
C TYR A 95 10.17 0.43 -14.55
N TYR A 96 10.61 -0.82 -14.56
CA TYR A 96 9.97 -1.86 -13.75
C TYR A 96 10.24 -1.58 -12.27
N TYR A 97 9.24 -1.03 -11.58
CA TYR A 97 9.42 -0.48 -10.23
C TYR A 97 9.29 -1.55 -9.14
N GLY A 98 8.36 -2.49 -9.30
CA GLY A 98 8.14 -3.51 -8.27
C GLY A 98 7.65 -2.91 -6.95
N HIS A 99 8.37 -3.15 -5.87
CA HIS A 99 8.17 -2.55 -4.55
C HIS A 99 9.01 -1.28 -4.31
N GLY A 100 9.84 -0.86 -5.26
CA GLY A 100 10.67 0.35 -5.15
C GLY A 100 12.00 0.15 -4.43
N ASP A 101 12.28 -1.01 -3.85
CA ASP A 101 13.54 -1.32 -3.14
C ASP A 101 14.78 -1.07 -4.01
N ASN A 102 14.62 -1.29 -5.32
CA ASN A 102 15.66 -1.13 -6.33
C ASN A 102 15.87 0.32 -6.78
N PHE A 103 15.02 1.25 -6.34
CA PHE A 103 15.02 2.67 -6.72
C PHE A 103 15.53 3.57 -5.59
N LEU A 104 16.26 3.01 -4.63
CA LEU A 104 16.88 3.77 -3.55
C LEU A 104 18.40 3.80 -3.61
N ASN A 105 18.96 4.99 -3.38
CA ASN A 105 20.33 5.15 -2.94
C ASN A 105 20.54 4.47 -1.56
N LYS A 106 21.80 4.17 -1.21
CA LYS A 106 22.13 3.61 0.12
C LYS A 106 21.68 4.48 1.30
N ASN A 107 21.49 5.79 1.06
CA ASN A 107 20.98 6.75 2.04
C ASN A 107 19.44 6.89 2.03
N GLY A 108 18.74 6.09 1.20
CA GLY A 108 17.30 6.04 1.10
C GLY A 108 16.63 7.16 0.28
N SER A 109 17.40 8.06 -0.33
CA SER A 109 16.86 8.94 -1.39
C SER A 109 16.58 8.15 -2.67
N LEU A 110 15.64 8.62 -3.50
CA LEU A 110 15.38 8.02 -4.81
C LEU A 110 16.67 8.02 -5.67
N LEU A 111 16.96 6.90 -6.32
CA LEU A 111 18.11 6.78 -7.22
C LEU A 111 18.10 7.87 -8.29
N ILE A 112 19.29 8.32 -8.67
CA ILE A 112 19.50 9.03 -9.92
C ILE A 112 19.34 7.99 -11.05
N PHE A 113 18.48 8.27 -12.04
CA PHE A 113 17.99 7.31 -13.04
C PHE A 113 19.06 6.53 -13.81
N GLU A 114 20.30 7.04 -13.89
CA GLU A 114 21.45 6.33 -14.46
C GLU A 114 21.69 4.95 -13.81
N SER A 115 21.46 4.83 -12.50
CA SER A 115 21.57 3.54 -11.77
C SER A 115 20.32 2.65 -11.91
N ALA A 116 19.20 3.22 -12.33
CA ALA A 116 17.96 2.50 -12.60
C ALA A 116 17.85 1.99 -14.05
N SER A 117 18.86 2.25 -14.90
CA SER A 117 18.92 1.79 -16.29
C SER A 117 18.73 0.28 -16.46
N ASN A 118 19.15 -0.53 -15.46
CA ASN A 118 18.91 -1.97 -15.44
C ASN A 118 17.43 -2.37 -15.35
N TYR A 119 16.56 -1.44 -14.95
CA TYR A 119 15.11 -1.61 -14.85
C TYR A 119 14.35 -0.91 -15.96
N LEU A 120 15.06 -0.24 -16.88
CA LEU A 120 14.47 0.41 -18.05
C LEU A 120 13.77 -0.65 -18.91
N ILE A 121 12.53 -0.37 -19.31
CA ILE A 121 11.71 -1.23 -20.14
C ILE A 121 11.08 -0.43 -21.27
N SER A 122 10.91 -1.06 -22.43
CA SER A 122 10.22 -0.41 -23.56
C SER A 122 8.71 -0.32 -23.32
N LYS A 123 8.01 0.58 -24.05
CA LYS A 123 6.54 0.64 -24.05
C LYS A 123 5.90 -0.72 -24.40
N TYR A 124 6.49 -1.46 -25.34
CA TYR A 124 6.05 -2.83 -25.66
C TYR A 124 6.15 -3.76 -24.45
N ARG A 125 7.25 -3.68 -23.71
CA ARG A 125 7.44 -4.49 -22.50
C ARG A 125 6.48 -4.10 -21.37
N VAL A 126 6.15 -2.80 -21.23
CA VAL A 126 5.09 -2.33 -20.32
C VAL A 126 3.76 -3.01 -20.64
N ILE A 127 3.36 -3.01 -21.92
CA ILE A 127 2.11 -3.66 -22.39
C ILE A 127 2.13 -5.15 -22.05
N ASP A 128 3.22 -5.87 -22.34
CA ASP A 128 3.35 -7.30 -22.06
C ASP A 128 3.24 -7.62 -20.56
N ILE A 129 3.90 -6.83 -19.71
CA ILE A 129 3.85 -6.99 -18.25
C ILE A 129 2.42 -6.76 -17.76
N CYS A 130 1.76 -5.70 -18.22
CA CYS A 130 0.37 -5.43 -17.87
C CYS A 130 -0.56 -6.56 -18.31
N LYS A 131 -0.40 -7.09 -19.53
CA LYS A 131 -1.17 -8.24 -20.02
C LYS A 131 -0.94 -9.49 -19.16
N LYS A 132 0.29 -9.68 -18.65
CA LYS A 132 0.60 -10.76 -17.70
C LYS A 132 -0.10 -10.54 -16.36
N TRP A 133 -0.04 -9.34 -15.79
CA TRP A 133 -0.71 -9.03 -14.52
C TRP A 133 -2.22 -9.26 -14.58
N LEU A 134 -2.88 -8.82 -15.64
CA LEU A 134 -4.33 -9.03 -15.85
C LEU A 134 -4.74 -10.51 -15.87
N LYS A 135 -3.83 -11.41 -16.26
CA LYS A 135 -4.05 -12.87 -16.28
C LYS A 135 -3.55 -13.59 -15.04
N THR A 136 -2.90 -12.86 -14.12
CA THR A 136 -2.26 -13.46 -12.95
C THR A 136 -3.16 -13.29 -11.73
N THR A 137 -3.46 -14.39 -11.06
CA THR A 137 -4.04 -14.37 -9.71
C THR A 137 -2.94 -13.98 -8.72
N TYR A 138 -3.10 -12.83 -8.05
CA TYR A 138 -2.08 -12.32 -7.13
C TYR A 138 -1.84 -13.27 -5.94
N SER A 139 -2.90 -13.67 -5.25
CA SER A 139 -2.81 -14.51 -4.06
C SER A 139 -4.03 -15.42 -3.95
N ILE A 140 -3.80 -16.72 -3.78
CA ILE A 140 -4.86 -17.71 -3.54
C ILE A 140 -5.33 -17.71 -2.07
N LYS A 141 -4.51 -17.17 -1.16
CA LYS A 141 -4.80 -17.14 0.28
C LYS A 141 -5.60 -15.89 0.64
N GLU A 142 -5.29 -14.76 0.02
CA GLU A 142 -6.01 -13.50 0.19
C GLU A 142 -7.19 -13.47 -0.77
N TRP A 143 -8.25 -14.19 -0.39
CA TRP A 143 -9.35 -14.55 -1.27
C TRP A 143 -9.96 -13.37 -2.02
N ALA A 144 -10.06 -12.18 -1.42
CA ALA A 144 -10.68 -11.02 -2.04
C ALA A 144 -10.02 -10.65 -3.38
N TYR A 145 -8.69 -10.77 -3.49
CA TYR A 145 -7.98 -10.47 -4.74
C TYR A 145 -8.40 -11.34 -5.93
N GLN A 146 -8.92 -12.55 -5.68
CA GLN A 146 -9.36 -13.47 -6.73
C GLN A 146 -10.66 -13.04 -7.41
N PHE A 147 -11.45 -12.19 -6.74
CA PHE A 147 -12.77 -11.76 -7.20
C PHE A 147 -12.80 -10.31 -7.64
N ILE A 148 -11.68 -9.60 -7.59
CA ILE A 148 -11.53 -8.27 -8.18
C ILE A 148 -11.49 -8.44 -9.70
N ASN A 149 -12.25 -7.62 -10.43
CA ASN A 149 -12.14 -7.53 -11.88
C ASN A 149 -10.83 -6.82 -12.24
N PRO A 150 -9.81 -7.51 -12.79
CA PRO A 150 -8.49 -6.94 -13.01
C PRO A 150 -8.51 -5.74 -13.94
N LYS A 151 -7.84 -4.65 -13.54
CA LYS A 151 -7.61 -3.48 -14.39
C LYS A 151 -6.17 -3.00 -14.27
N ILE A 152 -5.76 -2.21 -15.25
CA ILE A 152 -4.57 -1.37 -15.20
C ILE A 152 -5.02 0.07 -15.03
N ILE A 153 -4.43 0.75 -14.05
CA ILE A 153 -4.61 2.18 -13.83
C ILE A 153 -3.29 2.91 -14.14
N VAL A 154 -3.42 4.12 -14.67
CA VAL A 154 -2.33 5.09 -14.76
C VAL A 154 -2.70 6.26 -13.88
N GLU A 155 -1.84 6.61 -12.94
CA GLU A 155 -2.05 7.71 -12.01
C GLU A 155 -0.88 8.68 -11.99
N GLU A 156 -1.12 9.90 -11.53
CA GLU A 156 -0.05 10.89 -11.38
C GLU A 156 1.07 10.38 -10.47
N LEU A 157 2.30 10.81 -10.74
CA LEU A 157 3.40 10.60 -9.81
C LEU A 157 3.25 11.56 -8.63
N LEU A 158 3.22 11.02 -7.41
CA LEU A 158 3.19 11.83 -6.19
C LEU A 158 4.57 12.36 -5.86
N PHE A 159 4.63 13.61 -5.43
CA PHE A 159 5.86 14.29 -5.03
C PHE A 159 5.79 14.70 -3.57
N SER A 160 6.92 14.56 -2.87
CA SER A 160 7.06 14.96 -1.49
C SER A 160 7.01 16.49 -1.34
N PRO A 161 6.49 17.03 -0.22
CA PRO A 161 6.69 18.43 0.14
C PRO A 161 8.16 18.74 0.48
N PHE A 162 8.94 17.74 0.87
CA PHE A 162 10.35 17.86 1.22
C PHE A 162 11.22 17.32 0.08
N GLU A 163 12.39 17.91 -0.15
CA GLU A 163 13.30 17.34 -1.14
C GLU A 163 13.71 15.92 -0.71
N ASN A 164 13.49 14.95 -1.62
CA ASN A 164 14.06 13.59 -1.66
C ASN A 164 13.32 12.41 -0.99
N ILE A 165 12.27 12.60 -0.18
CA ILE A 165 11.54 11.46 0.43
C ILE A 165 10.03 11.69 0.45
N LEU A 166 9.29 10.88 -0.32
CA LEU A 166 7.83 10.80 -0.20
C LEU A 166 7.48 9.92 1.01
N PHE A 167 6.91 10.52 2.05
CA PHE A 167 6.53 9.79 3.25
C PHE A 167 5.24 9.01 3.03
N ASN A 168 5.28 7.72 3.36
CA ASN A 168 4.15 6.77 3.39
C ASN A 168 3.92 6.29 4.82
N TYR A 169 2.72 6.55 5.35
CA TYR A 169 2.30 6.15 6.68
C TYR A 169 1.22 5.08 6.57
N SER A 170 1.41 3.98 7.29
CA SER A 170 0.43 2.90 7.38
C SER A 170 -0.26 2.97 8.74
N LEU A 171 -1.53 3.35 8.74
CA LEU A 171 -2.34 3.56 9.94
C LEU A 171 -3.24 2.36 10.18
N PHE A 172 -3.01 1.66 11.29
CA PHE A 172 -3.80 0.50 11.72
C PHE A 172 -5.05 1.00 12.45
N THR A 173 -6.18 0.91 11.78
CA THR A 173 -7.45 1.55 12.17
C THR A 173 -8.50 0.51 12.52
N PHE A 174 -9.14 0.68 13.66
CA PHE A 174 -10.15 -0.22 14.21
C PHE A 174 -11.42 0.58 14.50
N ASN A 175 -12.48 0.33 13.73
CA ASN A 175 -13.75 1.04 13.80
C ASN A 175 -13.58 2.56 13.88
N GLY A 176 -12.82 3.10 12.93
CA GLY A 176 -12.48 4.53 12.83
C GLY A 176 -11.46 5.03 13.85
N GLN A 177 -10.91 4.19 14.72
CA GLN A 177 -9.88 4.58 15.68
C GLN A 177 -8.51 4.05 15.26
N VAL A 178 -7.58 4.95 14.98
CA VAL A 178 -6.17 4.57 14.76
C VAL A 178 -5.56 4.09 16.07
N LYS A 179 -4.89 2.93 16.04
CA LYS A 179 -4.21 2.34 17.21
C LYS A 179 -2.70 2.25 17.07
N ALA A 180 -2.21 2.17 15.84
CA ALA A 180 -0.78 2.15 15.56
C ALA A 180 -0.50 2.80 14.19
N ILE A 181 0.70 3.34 14.05
CA ILE A 181 1.20 3.96 12.83
C ILE A 181 2.56 3.33 12.52
N ARG A 182 2.76 2.92 11.28
CA ARG A 182 4.06 2.44 10.77
C ARG A 182 4.55 3.37 9.66
N LEU A 183 5.85 3.63 9.61
CA LEU A 183 6.44 4.42 8.54
C LEU A 183 6.97 3.49 7.44
N ASP A 184 6.18 3.30 6.39
CA ASP A 184 6.46 2.39 5.26
C ASP A 184 7.16 3.12 4.10
N SER A 185 7.90 4.18 4.42
CA SER A 185 8.70 4.92 3.45
C SER A 185 9.99 4.16 3.20
N VAL A 186 10.32 3.89 1.94
CA VAL A 186 11.43 3.00 1.56
C VAL A 186 12.80 3.33 2.25
N PRO A 187 13.23 4.60 2.41
CA PRO A 187 14.41 4.94 3.24
C PRO A 187 14.35 4.36 4.66
N PHE A 188 13.16 4.34 5.25
CA PHE A 188 12.91 3.96 6.62
C PHE A 188 12.57 2.49 6.77
N MET A 189 12.01 1.82 5.76
CA MET A 189 11.71 0.38 5.83
C MET A 189 12.94 -0.46 6.17
N LYS A 190 14.14 -0.04 5.78
CA LYS A 190 15.38 -0.77 6.10
C LYS A 190 15.89 -0.55 7.53
N TYR A 191 15.55 0.59 8.14
CA TYR A 191 16.07 1.01 9.46
C TYR A 191 15.00 1.01 10.56
N LEU A 192 13.73 1.04 10.20
CA LEU A 192 12.59 1.08 11.11
C LEU A 192 11.70 -0.15 10.95
N ASP A 193 12.18 -1.21 10.30
CA ASP A 193 11.48 -2.49 10.25
C ASP A 193 11.14 -2.93 11.69
N GLY A 194 9.85 -2.96 12.02
CA GLY A 194 9.38 -3.27 13.38
C GLY A 194 8.96 -2.08 14.25
N PHE A 195 9.12 -0.83 13.83
CA PHE A 195 8.69 0.31 14.65
C PHE A 195 7.23 0.67 14.39
N LEU A 196 6.44 0.64 15.46
CA LEU A 196 5.11 1.21 15.49
C LEU A 196 5.11 2.44 16.39
N PHE A 197 4.29 3.42 16.04
CA PHE A 197 4.02 4.61 16.82
C PHE A 197 2.56 4.63 17.25
N ASP A 198 2.30 5.12 18.45
CA ASP A 198 0.94 5.44 18.89
C ASP A 198 0.43 6.73 18.23
N THR A 199 -0.81 7.12 18.51
CA THR A 199 -1.43 8.34 17.96
C THR A 199 -0.81 9.64 18.49
N ASN A 200 0.07 9.57 19.48
CA ASN A 200 0.83 10.70 20.01
C ASN A 200 2.27 10.73 19.47
N TRP A 201 2.62 9.83 18.53
CA TRP A 201 3.96 9.65 17.96
C TRP A 201 4.99 9.07 18.94
N ASN A 202 4.56 8.33 19.96
CA ASN A 202 5.46 7.57 20.85
C ASN A 202 5.69 6.17 20.28
N VAL A 203 6.93 5.68 20.36
CA VAL A 203 7.28 4.31 19.93
C VAL A 203 6.57 3.27 20.81
N MET A 204 5.91 2.30 20.17
CA MET A 204 5.29 1.14 20.80
C MET A 204 6.33 0.00 20.93
N ALA A 205 6.46 -0.59 22.12
CA ALA A 205 7.40 -1.68 22.42
C ALA A 205 6.80 -3.09 22.15
N PRO A 206 7.62 -4.15 21.95
CA PRO A 206 9.07 -4.15 21.96
C PRO A 206 9.66 -4.13 20.54
N VAL A 207 10.43 -3.08 20.29
CA VAL A 207 11.41 -3.07 19.20
C VAL A 207 12.37 -4.23 19.46
N LYS A 208 12.48 -5.22 18.56
CA LYS A 208 13.69 -6.05 18.53
C LYS A 208 14.82 -5.07 18.24
N GLU A 209 15.53 -4.60 19.28
CA GLU A 209 16.64 -3.66 19.17
C GLU A 209 17.75 -4.28 18.32
N LYS A 210 17.61 -4.23 16.99
CA LYS A 210 18.71 -4.44 16.07
C LYS A 210 19.57 -3.18 16.07
N GLY A 211 20.20 -2.89 17.21
CA GLY A 211 21.25 -1.88 17.36
C GLY A 211 20.93 -0.46 16.87
N LEU A 212 19.64 -0.11 16.72
CA LEU A 212 19.25 1.20 16.23
C LEU A 212 19.31 2.21 17.35
N SER A 213 20.24 3.16 17.23
CA SER A 213 20.28 4.34 18.07
C SER A 213 18.98 5.12 17.90
N ARG A 214 18.33 5.51 19.01
CA ARG A 214 17.16 6.40 19.04
C ARG A 214 17.36 7.71 18.27
N SER A 215 18.61 8.07 17.95
CA SER A 215 18.96 9.22 17.11
C SER A 215 18.46 9.13 15.65
N PHE A 216 17.95 7.99 15.20
CA PHE A 216 17.39 7.80 13.85
C PHE A 216 15.86 7.76 13.81
N LEU A 217 15.18 8.00 14.94
CA LEU A 217 13.73 8.06 14.94
C LEU A 217 13.23 9.25 14.09
N PRO A 218 12.24 9.04 13.21
CA PRO A 218 11.68 10.10 12.40
C PRO A 218 10.98 11.11 13.29
N GLN A 219 11.08 12.39 12.91
CA GLN A 219 10.33 13.44 13.57
C GLN A 219 8.82 13.21 13.41
N LYS A 220 8.06 13.70 14.39
CA LYS A 220 6.60 13.71 14.34
C LYS A 220 6.17 14.47 13.08
N PRO A 221 5.30 13.90 12.23
CA PRO A 221 4.83 14.60 11.05
C PRO A 221 3.96 15.80 11.44
N ASP A 222 4.17 16.93 10.77
CA ASP A 222 3.38 18.15 10.98
C ASP A 222 1.89 17.90 10.76
N ARG A 223 1.56 17.06 9.77
CA ARG A 223 0.19 16.67 9.40
C ARG A 223 -0.34 15.44 10.15
N LEU A 224 0.21 15.08 11.33
CA LEU A 224 -0.27 13.90 12.08
C LEU A 224 -1.79 13.93 12.32
N GLY A 225 -2.34 15.10 12.65
CA GLY A 225 -3.79 15.25 12.87
C GLY A 225 -4.61 14.91 11.62
N GLU A 226 -4.18 15.36 10.44
CA GLU A 226 -4.83 15.05 9.16
C GLU A 226 -4.74 13.56 8.82
N LEU A 227 -3.57 12.94 9.05
CA LEU A 227 -3.37 11.49 8.86
C LEU A 227 -4.35 10.69 9.72
N LEU A 228 -4.46 11.02 11.01
CA LEU A 228 -5.35 10.35 11.96
C LEU A 228 -6.83 10.52 11.59
N ASP A 229 -7.23 11.73 11.23
CA ASP A 229 -8.61 12.03 10.82
C ASP A 229 -9.01 11.28 9.54
N MET A 230 -8.18 11.34 8.50
CA MET A 230 -8.45 10.66 7.22
C MET A 230 -8.52 9.14 7.39
N ALA A 231 -7.56 8.55 8.12
CA ALA A 231 -7.60 7.11 8.42
C ALA A 231 -8.83 6.74 9.24
N GLY A 232 -9.22 7.57 10.22
CA GLY A 232 -10.42 7.37 11.02
C GLY A 232 -11.71 7.38 10.19
N ARG A 233 -11.87 8.36 9.28
CA ARG A 233 -13.01 8.42 8.35
C ARG A 233 -13.06 7.21 7.42
N LEU A 234 -11.92 6.75 6.92
CA LEU A 234 -11.83 5.58 6.06
C LEU A 234 -12.10 4.27 6.80
N GLY A 235 -11.73 4.17 8.07
CA GLY A 235 -11.93 2.97 8.90
C GLY A 235 -13.27 2.94 9.65
N GLU A 236 -14.12 3.94 9.51
CA GLU A 236 -15.42 4.02 10.19
C GLU A 236 -16.32 2.84 9.80
N ASN A 237 -16.90 2.15 10.80
CA ASN A 237 -17.71 0.94 10.63
C ASN A 237 -16.96 -0.24 9.97
N ILE A 238 -15.63 -0.22 10.00
CA ILE A 238 -14.78 -1.34 9.60
C ILE A 238 -14.03 -1.82 10.84
N ASP A 239 -14.20 -3.09 11.19
CA ASP A 239 -13.63 -3.67 12.41
C ASP A 239 -12.08 -3.57 12.46
N PHE A 240 -11.42 -3.75 11.31
CA PHE A 240 -10.00 -3.47 11.12
C PHE A 240 -9.69 -3.16 9.65
N VAL A 241 -8.86 -2.14 9.42
CA VAL A 241 -8.20 -1.86 8.13
C VAL A 241 -6.86 -1.14 8.35
N ARG A 242 -5.85 -1.49 7.56
CA ARG A 242 -4.63 -0.69 7.42
C ARG A 242 -4.86 0.32 6.29
N VAL A 243 -4.62 1.59 6.58
CA VAL A 243 -4.77 2.70 5.63
C VAL A 243 -3.39 3.28 5.33
N ASP A 244 -2.96 3.21 4.07
CA ASP A 244 -1.66 3.71 3.63
C ASP A 244 -1.85 5.11 3.03
N LEU A 245 -1.29 6.13 3.69
CA LEU A 245 -1.42 7.54 3.34
C LEU A 245 -0.06 8.13 2.98
N TYR A 246 -0.01 8.82 1.84
CA TYR A 246 1.17 9.58 1.43
C TYR A 246 1.06 11.05 1.85
N ASP A 247 2.12 11.60 2.44
CA ASP A 247 2.24 13.04 2.67
C ASP A 247 2.92 13.72 1.48
N THR A 248 2.14 14.51 0.74
CA THR A 248 2.55 15.08 -0.56
C THR A 248 2.63 16.61 -0.50
N SER A 249 3.25 17.22 -1.51
CA SER A 249 3.33 18.67 -1.67
C SER A 249 1.96 19.37 -1.68
N ARG A 250 0.89 18.66 -2.02
CA ARG A 250 -0.48 19.20 -2.09
C ARG A 250 -1.42 18.72 -0.98
N GLY A 251 -0.91 18.02 0.03
CA GLY A 251 -1.72 17.45 1.11
C GLY A 251 -1.61 15.93 1.21
N ILE A 252 -2.32 15.36 2.18
CA ILE A 252 -2.39 13.91 2.36
C ILE A 252 -3.26 13.26 1.27
N VAL A 253 -2.79 12.15 0.72
CA VAL A 253 -3.56 11.35 -0.26
C VAL A 253 -3.53 9.87 0.11
N LEU A 254 -4.63 9.17 -0.17
CA LEU A 254 -4.70 7.72 -0.02
C LEU A 254 -3.86 7.02 -1.09
N GLY A 255 -3.02 6.10 -0.64
CA GLY A 255 -2.25 5.17 -1.46
C GLY A 255 -2.92 3.81 -1.63
N GLU A 256 -3.23 3.15 -0.52
CA GLU A 256 -3.84 1.81 -0.48
C GLU A 256 -4.66 1.65 0.81
N MET A 257 -5.66 0.76 0.78
CA MET A 257 -6.24 0.18 1.98
C MET A 257 -6.01 -1.32 1.94
N THR A 258 -5.75 -1.95 3.09
CA THR A 258 -5.70 -3.40 3.14
C THR A 258 -6.24 -3.99 4.44
N ILE A 259 -6.97 -5.09 4.31
CA ILE A 259 -7.42 -5.94 5.41
C ILE A 259 -6.54 -7.19 5.57
N TYR A 260 -5.51 -7.35 4.74
CA TYR A 260 -4.50 -8.42 4.80
C TYR A 260 -3.07 -7.90 4.98
N PRO A 261 -2.79 -7.01 5.96
CA PRO A 261 -1.44 -6.51 6.15
C PRO A 261 -0.45 -7.67 6.36
N ASP A 262 0.64 -7.64 5.59
CA ASP A 262 1.74 -8.62 5.64
C ASP A 262 1.30 -10.09 5.53
N ALA A 263 0.12 -10.35 4.93
CA ALA A 263 -0.55 -11.66 4.89
C ALA A 263 -0.65 -12.36 6.27
N GLY A 264 -0.63 -11.58 7.36
CA GLY A 264 -0.57 -12.08 8.73
C GLY A 264 0.70 -12.88 9.04
N ALA A 265 1.88 -12.43 8.61
CA ALA A 265 3.14 -13.07 8.99
C ALA A 265 3.42 -13.02 10.51
N VAL A 266 4.00 -14.09 11.06
CA VAL A 266 4.22 -14.27 12.53
C VAL A 266 5.37 -13.41 13.09
N ASP A 267 6.22 -12.86 12.21
CA ASP A 267 7.32 -11.95 12.55
C ASP A 267 7.07 -10.52 12.01
N SER A 268 5.82 -10.18 11.70
CA SER A 268 5.45 -8.83 11.28
C SER A 268 5.49 -7.88 12.48
N PRO A 269 5.74 -6.57 12.29
CA PRO A 269 5.62 -5.56 13.36
C PRO A 269 4.28 -5.56 14.10
N VAL A 270 3.25 -6.20 13.52
CA VAL A 270 1.92 -6.34 14.09
C VAL A 270 1.58 -7.75 14.59
N SER A 271 2.55 -8.68 14.69
CA SER A 271 2.31 -10.01 15.25
C SER A 271 2.18 -10.03 16.77
#